data_AF-A0A2G9YZS8-F1
#
_entry.id   AF-A0A2G9YZS8-F1
#
_cell.length_a   1.000
_cell.length_b   1.000
_cell.length_c   1.000
_cell.angle_alpha   90.00
_cell.angle_beta   90.00
_cell.angle_gamma   90.00
#
_symmetry.space_group_name_H-M   'P 1'
#
loop_
_entity.id
_entity.type
_entity.pdbx_description
1 polymer ?
#
loop_
_entity_poly.entity_id
_entity_poly.type
_entity_poly.pdbx_seq_one_letter_code
_entity_poly.pdbx_strand_id
1 'polypeptide(L)'
;MLILTDENFEKEISASPKPILVDFYTFWCAPCTILTPILEKLVGEFKEKIIFAKVNLDTAPLAAQKYGVDRIPTVILFNGGKPISGFVGVRSEPEIRKWLEENLKDNEEKIEKIIKESEEYAIKNGFKLNPSREVVERIIKGLLENEKKYGARYCPCRRVTGNSEEDKPKICPCQFVQKEIEKEGHCLCGLFVK
;
A
#
# COMPACT_ATOMS: atom_id res chain seq x y z
N MET A 1 11.83 0.16 12.85
CA MET A 1 10.59 0.93 12.54
C MET A 1 10.99 2.29 11.99
N LEU A 2 10.21 2.84 11.07
CA LEU A 2 10.36 4.21 10.57
C LEU A 2 10.03 5.22 11.68
N ILE A 3 10.79 6.31 11.80
CA ILE A 3 10.49 7.40 12.74
C ILE A 3 9.81 8.51 11.97
N LEU A 4 8.60 8.85 12.39
CA LEU A 4 7.84 9.94 11.80
C LEU A 4 7.97 11.20 12.65
N THR A 5 8.05 12.33 11.96
CA THR A 5 8.07 13.69 12.49
C THR A 5 6.98 14.50 11.80
N ASP A 6 6.61 15.66 12.34
CA ASP A 6 5.61 16.52 11.69
C ASP A 6 6.02 16.92 10.26
N GLU A 7 7.33 17.00 9.97
CA GLU A 7 7.86 17.35 8.66
C GLU A 7 7.70 16.23 7.61
N ASN A 8 7.84 14.96 8.03
CA ASN A 8 7.86 13.83 7.11
C ASN A 8 6.55 13.02 7.09
N PHE A 9 5.70 13.15 8.11
CA PHE A 9 4.55 12.25 8.34
C PHE A 9 3.70 12.09 7.08
N GLU A 10 3.24 13.21 6.52
CA GLU A 10 2.35 13.20 5.37
C GLU A 10 2.97 12.60 4.13
N LYS A 11 4.23 12.94 3.88
CA LYS A 11 4.96 12.44 2.72
C LYS A 11 5.13 10.93 2.80
N GLU A 12 5.58 10.42 3.95
CA GLU A 12 5.82 8.99 4.14
C GLU A 12 4.50 8.19 4.07
N ILE A 13 3.43 8.68 4.71
CA ILE A 13 2.15 7.97 4.74
C ILE A 13 1.44 8.00 3.36
N SER A 14 1.54 9.08 2.61
CA SER A 14 0.91 9.22 1.29
C SER A 14 1.69 8.57 0.14
N ALA A 15 3.02 8.59 0.20
CA ALA A 15 3.87 8.01 -0.84
C ALA A 15 4.16 6.51 -0.66
N SER A 16 3.72 5.92 0.45
CA SER A 16 4.03 4.53 0.76
C SER A 16 3.30 3.55 -0.17
N PRO A 17 4.03 2.62 -0.82
CA PRO A 17 3.44 1.56 -1.64
C PRO A 17 2.87 0.39 -0.80
N LYS A 18 3.15 0.37 0.50
CA LYS A 18 2.67 -0.62 1.47
C LYS A 18 1.84 0.09 2.54
N PRO A 19 0.81 -0.56 3.13
CA PRO A 19 0.17 -0.01 4.31
C PRO A 19 1.21 0.29 5.41
N ILE A 20 1.01 1.38 6.14
CA ILE A 20 1.89 1.80 7.25
C ILE A 20 1.12 1.70 8.55
N LEU A 21 1.61 0.90 9.50
CA LEU A 21 1.17 0.93 10.88
C LEU A 21 1.97 1.99 11.63
N VAL A 22 1.29 2.91 12.29
CA VAL A 22 1.91 3.99 13.09
C VAL A 22 1.56 3.83 14.55
N ASP A 23 2.59 3.70 15.40
CA ASP A 23 2.51 3.77 16.87
C ASP A 23 2.64 5.23 17.35
N PHE A 24 1.55 5.80 17.88
CA PHE A 24 1.52 7.14 18.46
C PHE A 24 1.77 7.03 19.98
N TYR A 25 2.93 7.54 20.41
CA TYR A 25 3.45 7.32 21.77
C TYR A 25 4.11 8.58 22.37
N THR A 26 4.46 8.49 23.65
CA THR A 26 5.40 9.40 24.35
C THR A 26 6.35 8.59 25.24
N PHE A 27 7.47 9.16 25.67
CA PHE A 27 8.48 8.43 26.47
C PHE A 27 8.04 8.17 27.92
N TRP A 28 7.14 8.99 28.45
CA TRP A 28 6.63 8.89 29.82
C TRP A 28 5.32 8.09 29.92
N CYS A 29 4.87 7.50 28.81
CA CYS A 29 3.69 6.66 28.74
C CYS A 29 4.02 5.20 29.11
N ALA A 30 3.69 4.79 30.33
CA ALA A 30 3.95 3.43 30.81
C ALA A 30 3.30 2.32 29.94
N PRO A 31 2.04 2.45 29.44
CA PRO A 31 1.49 1.44 28.53
C PRO A 31 2.22 1.39 27.18
N CYS A 32 2.80 2.50 26.71
CA CYS A 32 3.54 2.55 25.45
C CYS A 32 4.82 1.70 25.51
N THR A 33 5.50 1.66 26.66
CA THR A 33 6.72 0.83 26.83
C THR A 33 6.44 -0.67 26.73
N ILE A 34 5.18 -1.09 26.92
CA ILE A 34 4.72 -2.47 26.71
C ILE A 34 4.40 -2.71 25.23
N LEU A 35 3.70 -1.77 24.59
CA LEU A 35 3.22 -1.95 23.22
C LEU A 35 4.34 -1.91 22.16
N THR A 36 5.26 -0.94 22.26
CA THR A 36 6.29 -0.75 21.23
C THR A 36 7.13 -2.02 21.00
N PRO A 37 7.63 -2.74 22.03
CA PRO A 37 8.35 -4.00 21.83
C PRO A 37 7.51 -5.12 21.19
N ILE A 38 6.20 -5.15 21.42
CA ILE A 38 5.29 -6.12 20.78
C ILE A 38 5.21 -5.82 19.27
N LEU A 39 5.06 -4.54 18.90
CA LEU A 39 5.06 -4.13 17.50
C LEU A 39 6.41 -4.42 16.82
N GLU A 40 7.53 -4.20 17.52
CA GLU A 40 8.88 -4.47 17.02
C GLU A 40 9.09 -5.95 16.67
N LYS A 41 8.53 -6.88 17.45
CA LYS A 41 8.58 -8.33 17.16
C LYS A 41 7.86 -8.70 15.86
N LEU A 42 6.77 -8.01 15.55
CA LEU A 42 5.96 -8.28 14.35
C LEU A 42 6.59 -7.70 13.07
N VAL A 43 7.59 -6.81 13.18
CA VAL A 43 8.25 -6.19 12.02
C VAL A 43 8.81 -7.25 11.06
N GLY A 44 9.48 -8.28 11.59
CA GLY A 44 10.11 -9.32 10.77
C GLY A 44 9.10 -10.16 9.99
N GLU A 45 7.99 -10.51 10.63
CA GLU A 45 6.90 -11.32 10.07
C GLU A 45 6.16 -10.59 8.94
N PHE A 46 6.01 -9.27 9.07
CA PHE A 46 5.16 -8.47 8.19
C PHE A 46 5.92 -7.52 7.25
N LYS A 47 7.27 -7.56 7.23
CA LYS A 47 8.12 -6.63 6.44
C LYS A 47 7.75 -6.51 4.96
N GLU A 48 7.25 -7.59 4.36
CA GLU A 48 6.84 -7.60 2.95
C GLU A 48 5.43 -7.05 2.71
N LYS A 49 4.59 -7.06 3.75
CA LYS A 49 3.19 -6.66 3.67
C LYS A 49 2.97 -5.22 4.11
N ILE A 50 3.62 -4.78 5.19
CA ILE A 50 3.42 -3.45 5.78
C ILE A 50 4.73 -2.83 6.27
N ILE A 51 4.71 -1.52 6.45
CA ILE A 51 5.78 -0.75 7.11
C ILE A 51 5.33 -0.44 8.53
N PHE A 52 6.21 -0.63 9.50
CA PHE A 52 5.98 -0.21 10.88
C PHE A 52 6.69 1.11 11.13
N ALA A 53 5.96 2.06 11.66
CA ALA A 53 6.40 3.40 11.99
C ALA A 53 5.98 3.78 13.40
N LYS A 54 6.65 4.78 13.97
CA LYS A 54 6.27 5.37 15.26
C LYS A 54 6.44 6.88 15.22
N VAL A 55 5.61 7.58 15.99
CA VAL A 55 5.63 9.04 16.13
C VAL A 55 5.55 9.41 17.60
N ASN A 56 6.51 10.21 18.06
CA ASN A 56 6.51 10.74 19.42
C ASN A 56 5.74 12.06 19.46
N LEU A 57 4.64 12.09 20.22
CA LEU A 57 3.76 13.26 20.31
C LEU A 57 4.36 14.45 21.06
N ASP A 58 5.40 14.24 21.88
CA ASP A 58 6.13 15.34 22.51
C ASP A 58 6.87 16.20 21.47
N THR A 59 7.29 15.58 20.37
CA THR A 59 8.10 16.21 19.31
C THR A 59 7.37 16.41 17.99
N ALA A 60 6.26 15.69 17.79
CA ALA A 60 5.46 15.73 16.57
C ALA A 60 3.95 15.77 16.91
N PRO A 61 3.47 16.86 17.53
CA PRO A 61 2.08 16.97 17.97
C PRO A 61 1.08 17.18 16.81
N LEU A 62 1.51 17.68 15.65
CA LEU A 62 0.60 17.95 14.54
C LEU A 62 0.00 16.67 13.97
N ALA A 63 0.76 15.57 13.98
CA ALA A 63 0.26 14.24 13.62
C ALA A 63 -0.93 13.83 14.49
N ALA A 64 -0.87 14.03 15.82
CA ALA A 64 -1.98 13.70 16.71
C ALA A 64 -3.21 14.57 16.43
N GLN A 65 -3.03 15.87 16.26
CA GLN A 65 -4.12 16.80 15.97
C GLN A 65 -4.87 16.42 14.68
N LYS A 66 -4.12 16.10 13.62
CA LYS A 66 -4.70 15.78 12.32
C LYS A 66 -5.55 14.52 12.33
N TYR A 67 -5.10 13.47 13.03
CA TYR A 67 -5.77 12.18 13.05
C TYR A 67 -6.66 11.95 14.29
N GLY A 68 -6.86 13.00 15.09
CA GLY A 68 -7.73 12.95 16.28
C GLY A 68 -7.21 12.01 17.37
N VAL A 69 -5.88 11.91 17.53
CA VAL A 69 -5.27 11.09 18.57
C VAL A 69 -5.29 11.86 19.89
N ASP A 70 -6.25 11.51 20.75
CA ASP A 70 -6.46 12.13 22.07
C ASP A 70 -5.98 11.26 23.25
N ARG A 71 -5.61 10.00 22.97
CA ARG A 71 -5.17 9.00 23.95
C ARG A 71 -3.96 8.25 23.42
N ILE A 72 -3.08 7.85 24.33
CA ILE A 72 -1.88 7.07 24.02
C ILE A 72 -1.78 5.80 24.89
N PRO A 73 -1.19 4.70 24.37
CA PRO A 73 -0.79 4.54 22.98
C PRO A 73 -2.00 4.42 22.05
N THR A 74 -1.89 4.97 20.84
CA THR A 74 -2.84 4.75 19.75
C THR A 74 -2.07 4.17 18.57
N VAL A 75 -2.64 3.16 17.93
CA VAL A 75 -2.08 2.56 16.72
C VAL A 75 -3.06 2.77 15.58
N ILE A 76 -2.57 3.29 14.46
CA ILE A 76 -3.38 3.48 13.25
C ILE A 76 -2.69 2.79 12.07
N LEU A 77 -3.46 2.01 11.31
CA LEU A 77 -3.04 1.45 10.03
C LEU A 77 -3.51 2.38 8.91
N PHE A 78 -2.57 2.83 8.10
CA PHE A 78 -2.79 3.67 6.93
C PHE A 78 -2.58 2.89 5.64
N ASN A 79 -3.35 3.19 4.60
CA ASN A 79 -3.15 2.66 3.26
C ASN A 79 -3.39 3.75 2.21
N GLY A 80 -2.32 4.13 1.49
CA GLY A 80 -2.36 5.19 0.48
C GLY A 80 -2.81 6.54 1.06
N GLY A 81 -2.17 6.98 2.15
CA GLY A 81 -2.48 8.27 2.78
C GLY A 81 -3.68 8.27 3.73
N LYS A 82 -4.50 7.22 3.77
CA LYS A 82 -5.77 7.21 4.51
C LYS A 82 -5.76 6.21 5.66
N PRO A 83 -6.30 6.55 6.84
CA PRO A 83 -6.49 5.58 7.91
C PRO A 83 -7.54 4.54 7.47
N ILE A 84 -7.22 3.26 7.63
CA ILE A 84 -8.13 2.15 7.30
C ILE A 84 -8.57 1.36 8.54
N SER A 85 -7.79 1.40 9.62
CA SER A 85 -8.12 0.75 10.89
C SER A 85 -7.26 1.32 12.01
N GLY A 86 -7.65 1.10 13.25
CA GLY A 86 -6.84 1.50 14.40
C GLY A 86 -7.36 0.96 15.73
N PHE A 87 -6.55 1.08 16.75
CA PHE A 87 -6.93 0.76 18.12
C PHE A 87 -6.21 1.66 19.14
N VAL A 88 -6.80 1.78 20.32
CA VAL A 88 -6.24 2.52 21.45
C VAL A 88 -5.88 1.53 22.55
N GLY A 89 -4.74 1.76 23.21
CA GLY A 89 -4.25 0.94 24.31
C GLY A 89 -3.38 -0.25 23.88
N VAL A 90 -2.96 -1.03 24.88
CA VAL A 90 -2.11 -2.21 24.68
C VAL A 90 -2.97 -3.40 24.24
N ARG A 91 -2.48 -4.16 23.26
CA ARG A 91 -3.02 -5.45 22.84
C ARG A 91 -1.92 -6.50 22.86
N SER A 92 -2.28 -7.76 23.06
CA SER A 92 -1.31 -8.86 23.00
C SER A 92 -0.82 -9.09 21.57
N GLU A 93 0.35 -9.71 21.42
CA GLU A 93 0.92 -10.03 20.10
C GLU A 93 -0.04 -10.83 19.21
N PRO A 94 -0.74 -11.89 19.69
CA PRO A 94 -1.71 -12.61 18.86
C PRO A 94 -2.90 -11.76 18.41
N GLU A 95 -3.38 -10.84 19.25
CA GLU A 95 -4.47 -9.93 18.90
C GLU A 95 -4.04 -8.94 17.81
N ILE A 96 -2.82 -8.39 17.90
CA ILE A 96 -2.30 -7.47 16.89
C ILE A 96 -2.06 -8.22 15.57
N ARG A 97 -1.51 -9.44 15.62
CA ARG A 97 -1.33 -10.28 14.43
C ARG A 97 -2.66 -10.55 13.73
N LYS A 98 -3.66 -11.03 14.48
CA LYS A 98 -5.01 -11.29 13.93
C LYS A 98 -5.62 -10.02 13.35
N TRP A 99 -5.53 -8.90 14.06
CA TRP A 99 -6.04 -7.62 13.58
C TRP A 99 -5.33 -7.18 12.28
N LEU A 100 -4.01 -7.35 12.18
CA LEU A 100 -3.27 -7.08 10.93
C LEU A 100 -3.76 -7.96 9.79
N GLU A 101 -3.88 -9.27 10.00
CA GLU A 101 -4.37 -10.19 8.98
C GLU A 101 -5.76 -9.81 8.49
N GLU A 102 -6.69 -9.50 9.39
CA GLU A 102 -8.06 -9.09 9.04
C GLU A 102 -8.09 -7.81 8.21
N ASN A 103 -7.28 -6.81 8.57
CA ASN A 103 -7.27 -5.51 7.90
C ASN A 103 -6.41 -5.48 6.62
N LEU A 104 -5.68 -6.56 6.32
CA LEU A 104 -4.92 -6.71 5.08
C LEU A 104 -5.61 -7.59 4.03
N LYS A 105 -6.61 -8.40 4.43
CA LYS A 105 -7.37 -9.31 3.54
C LYS A 105 -8.00 -8.62 2.33
N ASP A 106 -8.72 -7.52 2.53
CA ASP A 106 -9.43 -6.83 1.44
C ASP A 106 -8.48 -6.40 0.30
N ASN A 107 -7.25 -6.04 0.65
CA ASN A 107 -6.25 -5.64 -0.32
C ASN A 107 -5.67 -6.85 -1.06
N GLU A 108 -5.42 -7.96 -0.35
CA GLU A 108 -4.97 -9.22 -0.94
C GLU A 108 -6.04 -9.78 -1.90
N GLU A 109 -7.31 -9.83 -1.49
CA GLU A 109 -8.42 -10.29 -2.33
C GLU A 109 -8.58 -9.43 -3.59
N LYS A 110 -8.47 -8.10 -3.46
CA LYS A 110 -8.53 -7.20 -4.62
C LYS A 110 -7.35 -7.42 -5.56
N ILE A 111 -6.15 -7.65 -5.06
CA ILE A 111 -4.96 -7.96 -5.87
C ILE A 111 -5.17 -9.28 -6.62
N GLU A 112 -5.56 -10.35 -5.92
CA GLU A 112 -5.80 -11.67 -6.55
C GLU A 112 -6.88 -11.61 -7.65
N LYS A 113 -7.95 -10.85 -7.40
CA LYS A 113 -8.98 -10.61 -8.41
C LYS A 113 -8.40 -9.97 -9.67
N ILE A 114 -7.58 -8.94 -9.53
CA ILE A 114 -6.96 -8.25 -10.68
C ILE A 114 -5.93 -9.14 -11.39
N ILE A 115 -5.18 -9.96 -10.65
CA ILE A 115 -4.27 -10.97 -11.23
C ILE A 115 -5.06 -11.90 -12.15
N LYS A 116 -6.15 -12.46 -11.65
CA LYS A 116 -7.01 -13.36 -12.42
C LYS A 116 -7.61 -12.69 -13.65
N GLU A 117 -8.17 -11.47 -13.51
CA GLU A 117 -8.67 -10.69 -14.65
C GLU A 117 -7.58 -10.43 -15.71
N SER A 118 -6.35 -10.15 -15.26
CA SER A 118 -5.20 -9.88 -16.14
C SER A 118 -4.75 -11.15 -16.86
N GLU A 119 -4.72 -12.29 -16.18
CA GLU A 119 -4.39 -13.59 -16.77
C GLU A 119 -5.43 -14.01 -17.82
N GLU A 120 -6.72 -13.88 -17.51
CA GLU A 120 -7.82 -14.14 -18.46
C GLU A 120 -7.71 -13.25 -19.69
N TYR A 121 -7.43 -11.95 -19.51
CA TYR A 121 -7.17 -11.02 -20.61
C TYR A 121 -5.96 -11.46 -21.45
N ALA A 122 -4.87 -11.88 -20.82
CA ALA A 122 -3.67 -12.30 -21.53
C ALA A 122 -3.93 -13.53 -22.41
N ILE A 123 -4.53 -14.57 -21.83
CA ILE A 123 -4.88 -15.81 -22.53
C ILE A 123 -5.77 -15.51 -23.74
N LYS A 124 -6.80 -14.67 -23.56
CA LYS A 124 -7.75 -14.30 -24.62
C LYS A 124 -7.06 -13.61 -25.81
N ASN A 125 -5.96 -12.90 -25.56
CA ASN A 125 -5.25 -12.11 -26.58
C ASN A 125 -3.94 -12.77 -27.06
N GLY A 126 -3.70 -14.04 -26.70
CA GLY A 126 -2.58 -14.82 -27.24
C GLY A 126 -1.21 -14.50 -26.63
N PHE A 127 -1.19 -13.96 -25.41
CA PHE A 127 0.03 -13.74 -24.62
C PHE A 127 -0.20 -14.20 -23.18
N LYS A 128 0.78 -13.99 -22.30
CA LYS A 128 0.78 -14.47 -20.91
C LYS A 128 0.92 -13.33 -19.93
N LEU A 129 0.44 -13.56 -18.72
CA LEU A 129 0.82 -12.76 -17.57
C LEU A 129 2.31 -13.01 -17.26
N ASN A 130 3.02 -12.01 -16.73
CA ASN A 130 4.40 -12.18 -16.31
C ASN A 130 4.54 -13.33 -15.29
N PRO A 131 5.48 -14.28 -15.49
CA PRO A 131 5.64 -15.43 -14.59
C PRO A 131 6.17 -15.06 -13.20
N SER A 132 6.77 -13.88 -13.03
CA SER A 132 7.21 -13.39 -11.72
C SER A 132 6.04 -12.77 -10.96
N ARG A 133 5.51 -13.51 -9.98
CA ARG A 133 4.43 -13.05 -9.12
C ARG A 133 4.77 -11.73 -8.40
N GLU A 134 6.01 -11.56 -7.95
CA GLU A 134 6.47 -10.32 -7.32
C GLU A 134 6.36 -9.13 -8.28
N VAL A 135 6.73 -9.30 -9.55
CA VAL A 135 6.61 -8.25 -10.57
C VAL A 135 5.14 -7.93 -10.86
N VAL A 136 4.30 -8.97 -11.01
CA VAL A 136 2.86 -8.82 -11.22
C VAL A 136 2.21 -8.04 -10.08
N GLU A 137 2.45 -8.46 -8.83
CA GLU A 137 1.88 -7.81 -7.64
C GLU A 137 2.34 -6.35 -7.53
N ARG A 138 3.62 -6.07 -7.79
CA ARG A 138 4.14 -4.69 -7.78
C ARG A 138 3.42 -3.81 -8.82
N ILE A 139 3.20 -4.31 -10.03
CA ILE A 139 2.50 -3.55 -11.08
C ILE A 139 1.03 -3.35 -10.71
N ILE A 140 0.36 -4.38 -10.22
CA ILE A 140 -1.05 -4.30 -9.80
C ILE A 140 -1.25 -3.33 -8.64
N LYS A 141 -0.32 -3.31 -7.66
CA LYS A 141 -0.32 -2.29 -6.61
C LYS A 141 -0.24 -0.88 -7.20
N GLY A 142 0.65 -0.66 -8.17
CA GLY A 142 0.70 0.62 -8.92
C GLY A 142 -0.58 0.95 -9.68
N LEU A 143 -1.27 -0.04 -10.25
CA LEU A 143 -2.58 0.15 -10.90
C LEU A 143 -3.65 0.57 -9.88
N LEU A 144 -3.67 -0.05 -8.71
CA LEU A 144 -4.59 0.27 -7.62
C LEU A 144 -4.33 1.67 -7.04
N GLU A 145 -3.07 2.08 -6.92
CA GLU A 145 -2.69 3.44 -6.53
C GLU A 145 -3.18 4.47 -7.55
N ASN A 146 -2.99 4.20 -8.84
CA ASN A 146 -3.49 5.07 -9.92
C ASN A 146 -5.03 5.13 -9.93
N GLU A 147 -5.71 4.03 -9.63
CA GLU A 147 -7.17 4.02 -9.47
C GLU A 147 -7.63 4.91 -8.31
N LYS A 148 -6.96 4.83 -7.15
CA LYS A 148 -7.24 5.71 -6.01
C LYS A 148 -7.00 7.19 -6.34
N LYS A 149 -5.93 7.48 -7.09
CA LYS A 149 -5.48 8.85 -7.36
C LYS A 149 -6.23 9.52 -8.51
N TYR A 150 -6.50 8.78 -9.58
CA TYR A 150 -7.01 9.31 -10.85
C TYR A 150 -8.37 8.72 -11.25
N GLY A 151 -8.93 7.80 -10.47
CA GLY A 151 -10.24 7.19 -10.71
C GLY A 151 -10.25 6.00 -11.67
N ALA A 152 -9.10 5.62 -12.23
CA ALA A 152 -8.97 4.44 -13.09
C ALA A 152 -7.57 3.80 -13.01
N ARG A 153 -7.48 2.52 -13.36
CA ARG A 153 -6.23 1.72 -13.36
C ARG A 153 -5.28 2.12 -14.51
N TYR A 154 -4.83 3.38 -14.55
CA TYR A 154 -3.85 3.84 -15.54
C TYR A 154 -2.51 3.09 -15.43
N CYS A 155 -1.89 2.73 -16.56
CA CYS A 155 -0.60 2.01 -16.56
C CYS A 155 0.46 2.81 -15.79
N PRO A 156 1.19 2.21 -14.83
CA PRO A 156 2.30 2.89 -14.15
C PRO A 156 3.42 3.34 -15.11
N CYS A 157 3.48 2.72 -16.29
CA CYS A 157 4.43 3.02 -17.36
C CYS A 157 4.11 4.28 -18.17
N ARG A 158 2.94 4.90 -17.98
CA ARG A 158 2.48 6.05 -18.79
C ARG A 158 2.11 7.21 -17.87
N ARG A 159 2.51 8.43 -18.26
CA ARG A 159 2.16 9.66 -17.54
C ARG A 159 0.68 10.01 -17.77
N VAL A 160 -0.07 10.18 -16.68
CA VAL A 160 -1.43 10.74 -16.68
C VAL A 160 -1.31 12.27 -16.78
N THR A 161 -1.97 12.86 -17.78
CA THR A 161 -1.87 14.31 -18.08
C THR A 161 -3.02 15.11 -17.47
N GLY A 162 -4.12 14.45 -17.10
CA GLY A 162 -5.37 15.08 -16.68
C GLY A 162 -6.32 15.35 -17.86
N ASN A 163 -5.88 15.11 -19.10
CA ASN A 163 -6.74 15.16 -20.28
C ASN A 163 -7.35 13.78 -20.52
N SER A 164 -8.68 13.67 -20.36
CA SER A 164 -9.40 12.40 -20.46
C SER A 164 -9.21 11.70 -21.82
N GLU A 165 -9.20 12.43 -22.92
CA GLU A 165 -9.06 11.85 -24.27
C GLU A 165 -7.66 11.24 -24.47
N GLU A 166 -6.62 11.94 -24.01
CA GLU A 166 -5.24 11.46 -24.07
C GLU A 166 -4.99 10.31 -23.09
N ASP A 167 -5.63 10.34 -21.93
CA ASP A 167 -5.36 9.43 -20.84
C ASP A 167 -6.12 8.11 -20.97
N LYS A 168 -7.36 8.12 -21.48
CA LYS A 168 -8.21 6.92 -21.60
C LYS A 168 -7.48 5.70 -22.21
N PRO A 169 -6.67 5.83 -23.28
CA PRO A 169 -5.99 4.68 -23.85
C PRO A 169 -4.83 4.12 -23.00
N LYS A 170 -4.44 4.83 -21.93
CA LYS A 170 -3.40 4.44 -20.96
C LYS A 170 -3.96 3.56 -19.83
N ILE A 171 -5.28 3.39 -19.71
CA ILE A 171 -5.91 2.50 -18.71
C ILE A 171 -5.52 1.05 -18.99
N CYS A 172 -5.03 0.32 -17.98
CA CYS A 172 -4.63 -1.08 -18.11
C CYS A 172 -5.85 -2.02 -18.17
N PRO A 173 -5.90 -3.01 -19.08
CA PRO A 173 -4.94 -3.25 -20.17
C PRO A 173 -4.99 -2.14 -21.23
N CYS A 174 -3.84 -1.50 -21.48
CA CYS A 174 -3.77 -0.30 -22.32
C CYS A 174 -3.74 -0.63 -23.80
N GLN A 175 -4.11 0.33 -24.65
CA GLN A 175 -4.19 0.12 -26.10
C GLN A 175 -2.86 -0.29 -26.75
N PHE A 176 -1.73 -0.09 -26.04
CA PHE A 176 -0.39 -0.32 -26.54
C PHE A 176 0.10 -1.76 -26.31
N VAL A 177 -0.55 -2.53 -25.44
CA VAL A 177 -0.09 -3.86 -24.98
C VAL A 177 0.26 -4.77 -26.15
N GLN A 178 -0.64 -4.92 -27.12
CA GLN A 178 -0.45 -5.85 -28.23
C GLN A 178 0.75 -5.47 -29.11
N LYS A 179 0.83 -4.20 -29.52
CA LYS A 179 1.94 -3.68 -30.33
C LYS A 179 3.28 -3.79 -29.61
N GLU A 180 3.31 -3.54 -28.30
CA GLU A 180 4.52 -3.65 -27.49
C GLU A 180 4.98 -5.11 -27.37
N ILE A 181 4.06 -6.06 -27.13
CA ILE A 181 4.40 -7.49 -27.06
C ILE A 181 4.89 -8.01 -28.41
N GLU A 182 4.24 -7.62 -29.52
CA GLU A 182 4.67 -8.02 -30.86
C GLU A 182 6.08 -7.55 -31.18
N LYS A 183 6.46 -6.36 -30.71
CA LYS A 183 7.75 -5.73 -30.99
C LYS A 183 8.86 -6.15 -30.03
N GLU A 184 8.58 -6.14 -28.72
CA GLU A 184 9.58 -6.27 -27.64
C GLU A 184 9.44 -7.59 -26.87
N GLY A 185 8.40 -8.39 -27.14
CA GLY A 185 8.09 -9.62 -26.40
C GLY A 185 7.40 -9.38 -25.05
N HIS A 186 7.20 -8.12 -24.65
CA HIS A 186 6.49 -7.73 -23.44
C HIS A 186 5.87 -6.33 -23.58
N CYS A 187 4.84 -6.04 -22.78
CA CYS A 187 4.36 -4.65 -22.66
C CYS A 187 5.35 -3.81 -21.86
N LEU A 188 5.28 -2.48 -21.96
CA LEU A 188 6.29 -1.57 -21.40
C LEU A 188 6.45 -1.69 -19.88
N CYS A 189 5.36 -1.94 -19.14
CA CYS A 189 5.44 -2.18 -17.69
C CYS A 189 5.90 -3.60 -17.34
N GLY A 190 5.90 -4.53 -18.30
CA GLY A 190 6.25 -5.92 -18.11
C GLY A 190 5.14 -6.77 -17.50
N LEU A 191 3.89 -6.29 -17.38
CA LEU A 191 2.77 -7.08 -16.83
C LEU A 191 2.41 -8.27 -17.75
N PHE A 192 2.47 -8.05 -19.06
CA PHE A 192 2.17 -9.04 -20.08
C PHE A 192 3.41 -9.34 -20.90
N VAL A 193 3.60 -10.61 -21.23
CA VAL A 193 4.76 -11.17 -21.95
C VAL A 193 4.28 -12.16 -23.01
N LYS A 194 5.08 -12.41 -24.05
CA LYS A 194 4.78 -13.38 -25.11
C LYS A 194 4.67 -14.83 -24.59
#